data_AF-A0A8T9QCB2-F1
#
_entry.id   AF-A0A8T9QCB2-F1
#
_cell.length_a   1.000
_cell.length_b   1.000
_cell.length_c   1.000
_cell.angle_alpha   90.00
_cell.angle_beta   90.00
_cell.angle_gamma   90.00
#
_symmetry.space_group_name_H-M   'P 1'
#
loop_
_entity.id
_entity.type
_entity.pdbx_description
1 polymer ?
#
loop_
_entity_poly.entity_id
_entity_poly.type
_entity_poly.pdbx_seq_one_letter_code
_entity_poly.pdbx_strand_id
1 'polypeptide(L)'
;MKKALGLLLAAVGLSACDNGYSTELGDNMTFAWQNSLDYTNLYIGNGTEPVIPGGCDSAKWNSRYVLTKGRYWRYADNNAWQLTSVPPDSLFYFVVDKKRYQGRQERDPAVQGPLTRAQQLDWEKRIPGPYQVPE
;
A
#
# COMPACT_ATOMS: atom_id res chain seq x y z
N MET A 1 27.20 24.91 -37.36
CA MET A 1 26.15 25.75 -36.74
C MET A 1 25.10 24.85 -36.10
N LYS A 2 24.60 25.27 -34.93
CA LYS A 2 23.61 24.65 -34.04
C LYS A 2 22.38 24.10 -34.82
N LYS A 3 21.70 23.05 -34.38
CA LYS A 3 20.65 23.14 -33.34
C LYS A 3 20.34 21.79 -32.70
N ALA A 4 20.08 21.88 -31.40
CA ALA A 4 19.75 20.81 -30.47
C ALA A 4 18.44 20.11 -30.84
N LEU A 5 18.46 18.78 -30.81
CA LEU A 5 17.24 17.97 -30.75
C LEU A 5 16.87 17.87 -29.27
N GLY A 6 15.90 18.67 -28.86
CA GLY A 6 15.38 18.68 -27.49
C GLY A 6 14.77 17.32 -27.17
N LEU A 7 15.25 16.71 -26.08
CA LEU A 7 14.51 15.68 -25.37
C LEU A 7 13.17 16.31 -24.92
N LEU A 8 12.07 15.92 -25.57
CA LEU A 8 10.75 16.13 -24.98
C LEU A 8 10.70 15.31 -23.70
N LEU A 9 10.59 16.02 -22.57
CA LEU A 9 10.10 15.44 -21.32
C LEU A 9 8.76 14.77 -21.63
N ALA A 10 8.73 13.44 -21.61
CA ALA A 10 7.50 12.73 -21.41
C ALA A 10 7.05 13.04 -19.98
N ALA A 11 6.18 14.03 -19.84
CA ALA A 11 5.33 14.16 -18.68
C ALA A 11 4.46 12.89 -18.66
N VAL A 12 4.90 11.89 -17.89
CA VAL A 12 4.07 10.73 -17.61
C VAL A 12 2.91 11.25 -16.79
N GLY A 13 1.74 11.32 -17.42
CA GLY A 13 0.52 11.84 -16.81
C GLY A 13 0.25 11.09 -15.51
N LEU A 14 0.24 11.84 -14.40
CA LEU A 14 -0.27 11.38 -13.11
C LEU A 14 -1.80 11.30 -13.21
N SER A 15 -2.35 10.23 -13.79
CA SER A 15 -3.80 9.95 -13.67
C SER A 15 -4.19 8.50 -13.94
N ALA A 16 -3.39 7.53 -13.48
CA ALA A 16 -3.74 6.10 -13.53
C ALA A 16 -4.84 5.70 -12.51
N CYS A 17 -5.20 6.59 -11.58
CA CYS A 17 -5.90 6.21 -10.36
C CYS A 17 -7.40 6.51 -10.34
N ASP A 18 -8.11 6.56 -11.48
CA ASP A 18 -9.55 6.92 -11.49
C ASP A 18 -10.52 5.74 -11.67
N ASN A 19 -10.01 4.50 -11.69
CA ASN A 19 -10.83 3.30 -11.80
C ASN A 19 -10.52 2.35 -10.64
N GLY A 20 -11.49 2.13 -9.75
CA GLY A 20 -11.29 1.27 -8.59
C GLY A 20 -10.85 -0.15 -8.98
N TYR A 21 -9.94 -0.72 -8.20
CA TYR A 21 -9.38 -2.06 -8.35
C TYR A 21 -9.69 -2.89 -7.10
N SER A 22 -9.96 -4.18 -7.27
CA SER A 22 -10.12 -5.13 -6.17
C SER A 22 -9.66 -6.52 -6.59
N THR A 23 -8.86 -7.19 -5.75
CA THR A 23 -8.40 -8.56 -5.97
C THR A 23 -8.28 -9.33 -4.65
N GLU A 24 -8.59 -10.63 -4.69
CA GLU A 24 -8.43 -11.52 -3.53
C GLU A 24 -6.97 -11.94 -3.35
N LEU A 25 -6.46 -11.86 -2.12
CA LEU A 25 -5.09 -12.27 -1.76
C LEU A 25 -5.03 -13.65 -1.11
N GLY A 26 -6.19 -14.30 -0.95
CA GLY A 26 -6.42 -15.45 -0.08
C GLY A 26 -6.42 -15.07 1.40
N ASP A 27 -6.71 -16.05 2.25
CA ASP A 27 -6.74 -15.88 3.72
C ASP A 27 -7.73 -14.81 4.20
N ASN A 28 -8.87 -14.69 3.51
CA ASN A 28 -9.90 -13.69 3.80
C ASN A 28 -9.39 -12.24 3.65
N MET A 29 -8.30 -12.03 2.91
CA MET A 29 -7.75 -10.70 2.64
C MET A 29 -8.00 -10.26 1.19
N THR A 30 -8.27 -8.97 1.04
CA THR A 30 -8.53 -8.31 -0.23
C THR A 30 -7.63 -7.08 -0.35
N PHE A 31 -6.97 -6.93 -1.50
CA PHE A 31 -6.35 -5.65 -1.86
C PHE A 31 -7.32 -4.89 -2.75
N ALA A 32 -7.69 -3.68 -2.36
CA ALA A 32 -8.63 -2.86 -3.11
C ALA A 32 -8.30 -1.38 -2.94
N TRP A 33 -8.56 -0.57 -3.97
CA TRP A 33 -8.48 0.88 -3.91
C TRP A 33 -9.44 1.50 -4.92
N GLN A 34 -9.97 2.68 -4.65
CA GLN A 34 -10.91 3.41 -5.48
C GLN A 34 -10.21 4.51 -6.28
N ASN A 35 -9.34 5.29 -5.63
CA ASN A 35 -8.52 6.31 -6.30
C ASN A 35 -7.22 6.63 -5.56
N SER A 36 -6.42 7.58 -6.08
CA SER A 36 -5.13 7.99 -5.48
C SER A 36 -5.25 8.59 -4.06
N LEU A 37 -6.45 9.00 -3.67
CA LEU A 37 -6.75 9.58 -2.36
C LEU A 37 -7.27 8.54 -1.36
N ASP A 38 -7.33 7.26 -1.74
CA ASP A 38 -7.94 6.23 -0.90
C ASP A 38 -7.24 6.06 0.45
N TYR A 39 -8.08 5.84 1.46
CA TYR A 39 -7.69 5.79 2.86
C TYR A 39 -7.45 4.37 3.39
N THR A 40 -7.60 3.32 2.58
CA THR A 40 -7.22 1.93 2.90
C THR A 40 -6.99 1.12 1.62
N ASN A 41 -5.90 0.34 1.55
CA ASN A 41 -5.59 -0.49 0.38
C ASN A 41 -5.70 -2.01 0.65
N LEU A 42 -5.71 -2.41 1.93
CA LEU A 42 -5.74 -3.81 2.36
C LEU A 42 -6.88 -4.00 3.36
N TYR A 43 -7.66 -5.04 3.16
CA TYR A 43 -8.87 -5.34 3.93
C TYR A 43 -8.93 -6.80 4.37
N ILE A 44 -9.67 -7.08 5.44
CA ILE A 44 -10.13 -8.42 5.83
C ILE A 44 -11.65 -8.52 5.68
N GLY A 45 -12.19 -9.75 5.59
CA GLY A 45 -13.63 -9.99 5.60
C GLY A 45 -14.33 -9.48 4.35
N ASN A 46 -13.91 -9.93 3.16
CA ASN A 46 -14.45 -9.49 1.86
C ASN A 46 -14.44 -7.97 1.65
N GLY A 47 -13.39 -7.27 2.09
CA GLY A 47 -13.28 -5.82 1.86
C GLY A 47 -13.97 -4.93 2.89
N THR A 48 -14.42 -5.48 4.03
CA THR A 48 -15.25 -4.73 5.00
C THR A 48 -14.43 -4.09 6.12
N GLU A 49 -13.29 -4.68 6.49
CA GLU A 49 -12.50 -4.25 7.64
C GLU A 49 -11.11 -3.79 7.18
N PRO A 50 -10.73 -2.52 7.40
CA PRO A 50 -9.46 -1.99 6.94
C PRO A 50 -8.28 -2.57 7.75
N VAL A 51 -7.18 -2.89 7.07
CA VAL A 51 -5.96 -3.47 7.66
C VAL A 51 -4.82 -2.44 7.71
N ILE A 52 -4.51 -1.81 6.57
CA ILE A 52 -3.49 -0.76 6.44
C ILE A 52 -4.16 0.50 5.87
N PRO A 53 -3.98 1.67 6.50
CA PRO A 53 -4.45 2.92 5.95
C PRO A 53 -3.75 3.24 4.62
N GLY A 54 -4.56 3.63 3.67
CA GLY A 54 -4.32 3.60 2.22
C GLY A 54 -3.38 4.69 1.74
N GLY A 55 -3.20 4.72 0.42
CA GLY A 55 -2.23 5.58 -0.25
C GLY A 55 -1.60 4.85 -1.43
N CYS A 56 -2.44 4.51 -2.43
CA CYS A 56 -2.14 3.82 -3.69
C CYS A 56 -0.66 3.80 -4.11
N ASP A 57 -0.15 2.67 -4.59
CA ASP A 57 -0.40 2.17 -5.94
C ASP A 57 0.09 0.73 -6.12
N SER A 58 0.64 0.13 -5.07
CA SER A 58 1.58 -0.97 -5.23
C SER A 58 1.50 -1.98 -4.08
N ALA A 59 1.22 -3.22 -4.44
CA ALA A 59 1.31 -4.36 -3.54
C ALA A 59 2.02 -5.55 -4.19
N LYS A 60 2.67 -6.35 -3.33
CA LYS A 60 3.14 -7.70 -3.63
C LYS A 60 2.59 -8.63 -2.58
N TRP A 61 2.18 -9.82 -2.96
CA TRP A 61 1.75 -10.83 -2.00
C TRP A 61 2.22 -12.22 -2.39
N ASN A 62 2.29 -13.10 -1.40
CA ASN A 62 2.45 -14.53 -1.58
C ASN A 62 1.45 -15.27 -0.68
N SER A 63 1.64 -16.57 -0.46
CA SER A 63 0.76 -17.38 0.38
C SER A 63 0.73 -16.96 1.86
N ARG A 64 1.67 -16.13 2.32
CA ARG A 64 1.79 -15.74 3.74
C ARG A 64 1.82 -14.24 4.00
N TYR A 65 2.45 -13.47 3.14
CA TYR A 65 2.73 -12.06 3.38
C TYR A 65 2.14 -11.18 2.29
N VAL A 66 1.73 -9.98 2.69
CA VAL A 66 1.43 -8.85 1.80
C VAL A 66 2.40 -7.74 2.12
N LEU A 67 3.16 -7.28 1.13
CA LEU A 67 3.92 -6.03 1.17
C LEU A 67 3.10 -4.99 0.43
N THR A 68 2.71 -3.92 1.10
CA THR A 68 1.90 -2.85 0.49
C THR A 68 2.41 -1.48 0.93
N LYS A 69 2.18 -0.50 0.07
CA LYS A 69 2.45 0.91 0.35
C LYS A 69 1.16 1.58 0.83
N GLY A 70 1.29 2.41 1.87
CA GLY A 70 0.18 3.14 2.45
C GLY A 70 0.64 4.38 3.23
N ARG A 71 -0.30 5.19 3.69
CA ARG A 71 -0.01 6.34 4.54
C ARG A 71 0.26 5.86 5.97
N TYR A 72 1.06 6.61 6.73
CA TYR A 72 1.25 6.32 8.15
C TYR A 72 0.15 7.00 8.98
N TRP A 73 -1.04 6.41 8.96
CA TRP A 73 -2.13 6.82 9.83
C TRP A 73 -2.17 5.88 11.03
N ARG A 74 -2.29 6.42 12.23
CA ARG A 74 -2.54 5.59 13.41
C ARG A 74 -4.01 5.68 13.73
N TYR A 75 -4.65 4.54 13.98
CA TYR A 75 -5.97 4.50 14.55
C TYR A 75 -5.87 5.09 15.97
N ALA A 76 -6.56 6.20 16.21
CA ALA A 76 -6.61 6.80 17.52
C ALA A 76 -7.53 6.00 18.44
N ASP A 77 -7.34 6.19 19.75
CA ASP A 77 -8.03 5.44 20.80
C ASP A 77 -9.57 5.64 20.81
N ASN A 78 -10.11 6.47 19.90
CA ASN A 78 -11.53 6.78 19.73
C ASN A 78 -12.18 6.09 18.52
N ASN A 79 -11.58 5.03 17.97
CA ASN A 79 -12.06 4.36 16.77
C ASN A 79 -12.11 5.23 15.50
N ALA A 80 -11.19 6.19 15.36
CA ALA A 80 -11.03 6.99 14.17
C ALA A 80 -9.57 7.01 13.71
N TRP A 81 -9.35 6.98 12.40
CA TRP A 81 -8.02 7.25 11.84
C TRP A 81 -7.59 8.67 12.22
N GLN A 82 -6.50 8.79 12.95
CA GLN A 82 -5.84 10.08 13.16
C GLN A 82 -4.49 10.08 12.47
N LEU A 83 -4.22 11.19 11.77
CA LEU A 83 -2.89 11.42 11.23
C LEU A 83 -1.92 11.49 12.40
N THR A 84 -1.04 10.50 12.56
CA THR A 84 0.22 10.76 13.25
C THR A 84 0.92 11.88 12.52
N SER A 85 1.66 12.75 13.22
CA SER A 85 2.33 13.93 12.65
C SER A 85 3.41 13.55 11.63
N VAL A 86 2.99 13.08 10.46
CA VAL A 86 3.77 12.88 9.25
C VAL A 86 3.20 13.81 8.18
N PRO A 87 4.02 14.33 7.26
CA PRO A 87 3.51 15.10 6.13
C PRO A 87 2.39 14.33 5.42
N PRO A 88 1.25 14.98 5.07
CA PRO A 88 0.06 14.32 4.50
C PRO A 88 0.33 13.43 3.28
N ASP A 89 1.41 13.71 2.56
CA ASP A 89 1.82 13.02 1.33
C ASP A 89 2.87 11.91 1.58
N SER A 90 3.18 11.60 2.83
CA SER A 90 4.18 10.59 3.17
C SER A 90 3.61 9.18 3.04
N LEU A 91 4.19 8.40 2.12
CA LEU A 91 3.87 7.00 1.93
C LEU A 91 4.99 6.11 2.46
N PHE A 92 4.61 5.02 3.12
CA PHE A 92 5.50 4.05 3.73
C PHE A 92 5.13 2.64 3.31
N TYR A 93 6.09 1.74 3.39
CA TYR A 93 5.85 0.32 3.16
C TYR A 93 5.51 -0.38 4.47
N PHE A 94 4.57 -1.32 4.37
CA PHE A 94 4.13 -2.18 5.45
C PHE A 94 4.11 -3.63 4.97
N VAL A 95 4.40 -4.55 5.88
CA VAL A 95 4.22 -5.99 5.65
C VAL A 95 3.19 -6.53 6.61
N VAL A 96 2.27 -7.34 6.09
CA VAL A 96 1.23 -8.01 6.87
C VAL A 96 1.44 -9.52 6.76
N ASP A 97 1.58 -10.22 7.88
CA ASP A 97 1.51 -11.69 7.96
C ASP A 97 0.03 -12.12 7.98
N LYS A 98 -0.47 -12.55 6.82
CA LYS A 98 -1.88 -12.92 6.59
C LYS A 98 -2.37 -13.97 7.57
N LYS A 99 -1.49 -14.89 8.00
CA LYS A 99 -1.84 -16.03 8.85
C LYS A 99 -1.86 -15.68 10.34
N ARG A 100 -1.23 -14.56 10.72
CA ARG A 100 -1.12 -14.12 12.12
C ARG A 100 -1.96 -12.91 12.44
N TYR A 101 -2.50 -12.23 11.42
CA TYR A 101 -3.29 -11.03 11.58
C TYR A 101 -4.58 -11.30 12.37
N GLN A 102 -4.88 -10.44 13.34
CA GLN A 102 -5.98 -10.58 14.30
C GLN A 102 -6.95 -9.39 14.29
N GLY A 103 -6.93 -8.57 13.22
CA GLY A 103 -7.87 -7.44 13.09
C GLY A 103 -7.50 -6.21 13.91
N ARG A 104 -6.26 -6.09 14.41
CA ARG A 104 -5.82 -4.92 15.20
C ARG A 104 -5.17 -3.81 14.35
N GLN A 105 -5.46 -3.79 13.05
CA GLN A 105 -4.95 -2.78 12.10
C GLN A 105 -3.42 -2.65 12.19
N GLU A 106 -2.87 -1.42 12.17
CA GLU A 106 -1.43 -1.18 12.26
C GLU A 106 -0.83 -1.51 13.64
N ARG A 107 -1.68 -1.68 14.67
CA ARG A 107 -1.25 -2.13 16.01
C ARG A 107 -1.14 -3.66 16.10
N ASP A 108 -1.54 -4.38 15.07
CA ASP A 108 -1.46 -5.84 15.05
C ASP A 108 0.01 -6.31 15.03
N PRO A 109 0.41 -7.27 15.89
CA PRO A 109 1.76 -7.82 15.86
C PRO A 109 2.14 -8.49 14.52
N ALA A 110 1.15 -8.82 13.69
CA ALA A 110 1.36 -9.31 12.33
C ALA A 110 1.69 -8.21 11.32
N VAL A 111 1.57 -6.93 11.69
CA VAL A 111 1.92 -5.78 10.86
C VAL A 111 3.30 -5.28 11.22
N GLN A 112 4.15 -5.12 10.20
CA GLN A 112 5.48 -4.52 10.30
C GLN A 112 5.52 -3.26 9.46
N GLY A 113 5.78 -2.11 10.08
CA GLY A 113 6.00 -0.86 9.38
C GLY A 113 5.84 0.35 10.30
N PRO A 114 6.24 1.55 9.85
CA PRO A 114 6.75 1.84 8.51
C PRO A 114 8.14 1.24 8.30
N LEU A 115 8.34 0.58 7.16
CA LEU A 115 9.63 -0.04 6.82
C LEU A 115 10.64 1.02 6.34
N THR A 116 11.90 0.84 6.70
CA THR A 116 13.01 1.55 6.05
C THR A 116 13.21 1.04 4.62
N ARG A 117 13.91 1.82 3.78
CA ARG A 117 14.23 1.41 2.40
C ARG A 117 14.97 0.08 2.33
N ALA A 118 15.90 -0.17 3.27
CA ALA A 118 16.63 -1.43 3.33
C ALA A 118 15.72 -2.61 3.66
N GLN A 119 14.80 -2.45 4.62
CA GLN A 119 13.83 -3.48 4.98
C GLN A 119 12.84 -3.76 3.84
N GLN A 120 12.36 -2.72 3.15
CA GLN A 120 11.51 -2.87 1.97
C GLN A 120 12.21 -3.73 0.90
N LEU A 121 13.46 -3.39 0.53
CA LEU A 121 14.22 -4.12 -0.49
C LEU A 121 14.45 -5.59 -0.10
N ASP A 122 14.61 -5.88 1.18
CA ASP A 122 14.72 -7.25 1.67
C ASP A 122 13.40 -8.02 1.51
N TRP A 123 12.27 -7.39 1.86
CA TRP A 123 10.94 -7.99 1.68
C TRP A 123 10.56 -8.20 0.21
N GLU A 124 10.93 -7.27 -0.68
CA GLU A 124 10.70 -7.40 -2.13
C GLU A 124 11.39 -8.63 -2.73
N LYS A 125 12.51 -9.10 -2.15
CA LYS A 125 13.18 -10.35 -2.55
C LYS A 125 12.46 -11.59 -2.03
N ARG A 126 11.86 -11.51 -0.83
CA ARG A 126 11.13 -12.61 -0.16
C ARG A 126 9.74 -12.84 -0.73
N ILE A 127 9.17 -11.83 -1.37
CA ILE A 127 7.84 -11.87 -1.99
C ILE A 127 8.03 -11.64 -3.50
N PRO A 128 8.49 -12.66 -4.26
CA PRO A 128 8.88 -12.51 -5.66
C PRO A 128 7.69 -12.37 -6.63
N GLY A 129 6.50 -11.99 -6.15
CA GLY A 129 5.35 -11.71 -7.01
C GLY A 129 5.55 -10.40 -7.80
N PRO A 130 4.90 -10.26 -8.97
CA PRO A 130 4.88 -8.99 -9.68
C PRO A 130 4.31 -7.90 -8.77
N TYR A 131 4.83 -6.68 -8.88
CA TYR A 131 4.09 -5.52 -8.36
C TYR A 131 2.80 -5.45 -9.18
N GLN A 132 1.67 -5.71 -8.55
CA GLN A 132 0.39 -5.43 -9.19
C GLN A 132 0.07 -3.97 -8.90
N VAL A 133 0.69 -3.12 -9.71
CA VAL A 133 0.29 -1.73 -9.93
C VAL A 133 -0.59 -1.78 -11.17
N PRO A 134 -1.90 -1.52 -11.09
CA PRO A 134 -2.66 -1.25 -12.31
C PRO A 134 -2.07 0.02 -12.93
N GLU A 135 -1.64 -0.08 -14.20
CA GLU A 135 -1.26 1.07 -15.02
C GLU A 135 -2.40 2.07 -15.20
#